data_AF-A0A8J3XEE0-F1
#
_entry.id   AF-A0A8J3XEE0-F1
#
_cell.length_a   1.000
_cell.length_b   1.000
_cell.length_c   1.000
_cell.angle_alpha   90.00
_cell.angle_beta   90.00
_cell.angle_gamma   90.00
#
_symmetry.space_group_name_H-M   'P 1'
#
loop_
_entity.id
_entity.type
_entity.pdbx_description
1 polymer ?
#
loop_
_entity_poly.entity_id
_entity_poly.type
_entity_poly.pdbx_seq_one_letter_code
_entity_poly.pdbx_strand_id
1 'polypeptide(L)'
;MTDLVHVDLELLAGLTAELDPLMCGILASGDVKQAGDFVDDVTRHCMESPYWEHLSSASSIYCIWMDIDDILDGWPVDYGPDSEALALREFKRAAQEWLDMPRTQTGLQDYLDRWRMRMADTWPAPGGVHWRQRRASPGAHDDPRQP
;
A
#
# COMPACT_ATOMS: atom_id res chain seq x y z
N MET A 1 -22.31 -15.38 0.81
CA MET A 1 -21.23 -15.97 0.01
C MET A 1 -20.61 -14.83 -0.76
N THR A 2 -19.42 -14.40 -0.37
CA THR A 2 -18.67 -13.40 -1.13
C THR A 2 -18.10 -14.13 -2.34
N ASP A 3 -18.53 -13.75 -3.55
CA ASP A 3 -17.89 -14.26 -4.76
C ASP A 3 -16.41 -13.90 -4.68
N LEU A 4 -15.56 -14.93 -4.58
CA LEU A 4 -14.12 -14.77 -4.72
C LEU A 4 -13.89 -14.25 -6.13
N VAL A 5 -13.63 -12.95 -6.25
CA VAL A 5 -13.22 -12.33 -7.52
C VAL A 5 -12.01 -13.13 -8.00
N HIS A 6 -12.17 -13.84 -9.11
CA HIS A 6 -11.09 -14.60 -9.70
C HIS A 6 -10.00 -13.61 -10.12
N VAL A 7 -8.76 -13.88 -9.70
CA VAL A 7 -7.62 -13.03 -10.03
C VAL A 7 -7.14 -13.40 -11.42
N ASP A 8 -7.07 -12.42 -12.32
CA ASP A 8 -6.39 -12.60 -13.59
C ASP A 8 -4.90 -12.85 -13.33
N LEU A 9 -4.47 -14.10 -13.52
CA LEU A 9 -3.11 -14.53 -13.21
C LEU A 9 -2.09 -14.02 -14.23
N GLU A 10 -2.50 -13.70 -15.45
CA GLU A 10 -1.59 -13.10 -16.44
C GLU A 10 -1.29 -11.65 -16.08
N LEU A 11 -2.33 -10.89 -15.70
CA LEU A 11 -2.16 -9.53 -15.20
C LEU A 11 -1.37 -9.50 -13.89
N LEU A 12 -1.62 -10.44 -12.97
CA LEU A 12 -0.84 -10.57 -11.75
C LEU A 12 0.63 -10.87 -12.04
N ALA A 13 0.92 -11.76 -12.98
CA ALA A 13 2.29 -12.07 -13.39
C ALA A 13 2.99 -10.83 -13.98
N GLY A 14 2.27 -10.05 -14.80
CA GLY A 14 2.76 -8.78 -15.33
C GLY A 14 3.10 -7.79 -14.23
N LEU A 15 2.17 -7.53 -13.30
CA LEU A 15 2.40 -6.62 -12.17
C LEU A 15 3.58 -7.12 -11.32
N THR A 16 3.66 -8.42 -11.07
CA THR A 16 4.76 -9.02 -10.32
C THR A 16 6.12 -8.78 -10.96
N ALA A 17 6.21 -8.89 -12.29
CA ALA A 17 7.45 -8.64 -13.00
C ALA A 17 7.94 -7.18 -12.86
N GLU A 18 7.02 -6.21 -12.79
CA GLU A 18 7.32 -4.80 -12.57
C GLU A 18 7.70 -4.53 -11.10
N LEU A 19 7.02 -5.18 -10.15
CA LEU A 19 7.20 -4.92 -8.73
C LEU A 19 8.41 -5.64 -8.11
N ASP A 20 8.77 -6.83 -8.59
CA ASP A 20 9.86 -7.65 -7.99
C ASP A 20 11.22 -6.93 -7.93
N PRO A 21 11.67 -6.21 -8.98
CA PRO A 21 12.89 -5.40 -8.91
C PRO A 21 12.80 -4.29 -7.86
N LEU A 22 11.63 -3.66 -7.71
CA LEU A 22 11.41 -2.59 -6.73
C LEU A 22 11.47 -3.14 -5.30
N MET A 23 10.91 -4.32 -5.05
CA MET A 23 11.04 -4.99 -3.75
C MET A 23 12.49 -5.28 -3.40
N CYS A 24 13.29 -5.73 -4.37
CA CYS A 24 14.73 -5.89 -4.18
C CYS A 24 15.40 -4.55 -3.83
N GLY A 25 15.00 -3.45 -4.48
CA GLY A 25 15.45 -2.08 -4.18
C GLY A 25 15.11 -1.65 -2.76
N ILE A 26 13.87 -1.86 -2.32
CA ILE A 26 13.41 -1.56 -0.95
C ILE A 26 14.24 -2.35 0.08
N LEU A 27 14.48 -3.64 -0.15
CA LEU A 27 15.30 -4.47 0.75
C LEU A 27 16.74 -3.96 0.87
N ALA A 28 17.33 -3.54 -0.25
CA ALA A 28 18.69 -3.02 -0.33
C ALA A 28 18.84 -1.57 0.20
N SER A 29 17.73 -0.84 0.35
CA SER A 29 17.73 0.57 0.75
C SER A 29 18.38 0.77 2.13
N GLY A 30 19.23 1.80 2.25
CA GLY A 30 19.93 2.11 3.50
C GLY A 30 19.12 2.97 4.47
N ASP A 31 18.16 3.73 3.96
CA ASP A 31 17.33 4.66 4.70
C ASP A 31 15.89 4.68 4.14
N VAL A 32 14.99 5.35 4.86
CA VAL A 32 13.57 5.39 4.52
C VAL A 32 13.29 6.20 3.26
N LYS A 33 14.12 7.20 2.95
CA LYS A 33 13.95 8.02 1.76
C LYS A 33 14.22 7.20 0.49
N GLN A 34 15.32 6.44 0.48
CA GLN A 34 15.63 5.53 -0.62
C GLN A 34 14.54 4.46 -0.79
N ALA A 35 14.04 3.90 0.31
CA ALA A 35 12.92 2.96 0.25
C ALA A 35 11.65 3.63 -0.30
N GLY A 36 11.37 4.87 0.12
CA GLY A 36 10.26 5.69 -0.35
C GLY A 36 10.27 5.94 -1.86
N ASP A 37 11.43 6.23 -2.44
CA ASP A 37 11.55 6.40 -3.90
C ASP A 37 11.08 5.14 -4.68
N PHE A 38 11.37 3.94 -4.17
CA PHE A 38 10.85 2.70 -4.76
C PHE A 38 9.37 2.48 -4.47
N VAL A 39 8.89 2.89 -3.30
CA VAL A 39 7.47 2.80 -2.93
C VAL A 39 6.60 3.68 -3.82
N ASP A 40 7.07 4.87 -4.18
CA ASP A 40 6.43 5.75 -5.17
C ASP A 40 6.27 5.04 -6.52
N ASP A 41 7.31 4.31 -6.97
CA ASP A 41 7.23 3.53 -8.19
C ASP A 41 6.27 2.33 -8.08
N VAL A 42 6.26 1.64 -6.93
CA VAL A 42 5.33 0.54 -6.67
C VAL A 42 3.89 1.03 -6.74
N THR A 43 3.57 2.14 -6.08
CA THR A 43 2.22 2.72 -6.06
C THR A 43 1.81 3.20 -7.46
N ARG A 44 2.72 3.82 -8.21
CA ARG A 44 2.52 4.20 -9.61
C ARG A 44 2.14 2.99 -10.47
N HIS A 45 2.92 1.91 -10.43
CA HIS A 45 2.60 0.70 -11.20
C HIS A 45 1.25 0.08 -10.81
N CYS A 46 0.86 0.12 -9.53
CA CYS A 46 -0.48 -0.35 -9.13
C CYS A 46 -1.62 0.50 -9.73
N MET A 47 -1.38 1.79 -9.99
CA MET A 47 -2.36 2.73 -10.54
C MET A 47 -2.41 2.75 -12.07
N GLU A 48 -1.42 2.18 -12.76
CA GLU A 48 -1.36 2.14 -14.21
C GLU A 48 -2.37 1.14 -14.81
N SER A 49 -2.88 1.45 -16.00
CA SER A 49 -3.63 0.49 -16.82
C SER A 49 -2.64 -0.54 -17.39
N PRO A 50 -2.98 -1.85 -17.42
CA PRO A 50 -4.29 -2.45 -17.13
C PRO A 50 -4.56 -2.76 -15.65
N TYR A 51 -3.58 -2.60 -14.75
CA TYR A 51 -3.66 -3.15 -13.38
C TYR A 51 -4.77 -2.52 -12.55
N TRP A 52 -4.83 -1.19 -12.47
CA TRP A 52 -5.85 -0.52 -11.64
C TRP A 52 -7.28 -0.84 -12.08
N GLU A 53 -7.49 -1.04 -13.38
CA GLU A 53 -8.80 -1.21 -14.00
C GLU A 53 -9.26 -2.66 -14.00
N HIS A 54 -8.33 -3.60 -14.17
CA HIS A 54 -8.65 -5.00 -14.46
C HIS A 54 -8.15 -5.98 -13.39
N LEU A 55 -7.25 -5.54 -12.50
CA LEU A 55 -6.75 -6.34 -11.39
C LEU A 55 -7.27 -5.75 -10.06
N SER A 56 -8.38 -6.30 -9.55
CA SER A 56 -9.02 -5.81 -8.32
C SER A 56 -8.07 -5.74 -7.11
N SER A 57 -7.09 -6.65 -7.05
CA SER A 57 -6.05 -6.68 -6.03
C SER A 57 -5.01 -5.57 -6.16
N ALA A 58 -4.81 -4.94 -7.32
CA ALA A 58 -3.88 -3.83 -7.49
C ALA A 58 -4.22 -2.66 -6.54
N SER A 59 -5.51 -2.37 -6.37
CA SER A 59 -5.98 -1.38 -5.39
C SER A 59 -5.66 -1.77 -3.94
N SER A 60 -5.71 -3.06 -3.60
CA SER A 60 -5.38 -3.54 -2.26
C SER A 60 -3.87 -3.51 -2.01
N ILE A 61 -3.06 -3.84 -3.02
CA ILE A 61 -1.60 -3.74 -2.95
C ILE A 61 -1.19 -2.28 -2.77
N TYR A 62 -1.75 -1.37 -3.57
CA TYR A 62 -1.54 0.08 -3.42
C TYR A 62 -1.80 0.54 -1.98
N CYS A 63 -2.91 0.11 -1.36
CA CYS A 63 -3.24 0.51 0.01
C CYS A 63 -2.20 0.05 1.03
N ILE A 64 -1.59 -1.13 0.87
CA ILE A 64 -0.54 -1.61 1.80
C ILE A 64 0.60 -0.61 1.87
N TRP A 65 1.07 -0.15 0.71
CA TRP A 65 2.20 0.75 0.62
C TRP A 65 1.88 2.14 1.17
N MET A 66 0.68 2.65 0.88
CA MET A 66 0.21 3.92 1.46
C MET A 66 0.00 3.84 2.97
N ASP A 67 -0.51 2.73 3.49
CA ASP A 67 -0.70 2.54 4.94
C ASP A 67 0.65 2.56 5.68
N ILE A 68 1.74 2.09 5.03
CA ILE A 68 3.10 2.17 5.58
C ILE A 68 3.66 3.60 5.44
N ASP A 69 3.45 4.24 4.30
CA ASP A 69 3.86 5.63 4.04
C ASP A 69 3.21 6.62 5.04
N ASP A 70 1.94 6.39 5.40
CA ASP A 70 1.21 7.17 6.41
C ASP A 70 1.92 7.19 7.79
N ILE A 71 2.82 6.24 8.09
CA ILE A 71 3.68 6.29 9.29
C ILE A 71 4.56 7.54 9.28
N LEU A 72 5.09 7.92 8.10
CA LEU A 72 5.98 9.06 7.93
C LEU A 72 5.24 10.39 8.12
N ASP A 73 4.02 10.46 7.60
CA ASP A 73 3.19 11.66 7.67
C ASP A 73 2.43 11.80 9.00
N GLY A 74 2.59 10.83 9.92
CA GLY A 74 1.95 10.86 11.23
C GLY A 74 0.44 10.66 11.16
N TRP A 75 -0.04 9.90 10.17
CA TRP A 75 -1.45 9.54 10.03
C TRP A 75 -1.68 8.05 10.36
N PRO A 76 -2.77 7.67 11.05
CA PRO A 76 -3.74 8.53 11.73
C PRO A 76 -3.22 9.07 13.09
N VAL A 77 -1.99 8.71 13.48
CA VAL A 77 -1.37 9.17 14.72
C VAL A 77 0.11 9.50 14.51
N ASP A 78 0.65 10.32 15.40
CA ASP A 78 2.09 10.52 15.51
C ASP A 78 2.76 9.24 16.08
N TYR A 79 3.63 8.61 15.29
CA TYR A 79 4.42 7.43 15.69
C TYR A 79 5.67 7.79 16.50
N GLY A 80 5.92 9.09 16.71
CA GLY A 80 7.01 9.60 17.50
C GLY A 80 8.34 9.64 16.74
N PRO A 81 9.45 9.87 17.45
CA PRO A 81 10.76 10.16 16.85
C PRO A 81 11.36 8.98 16.07
N ASP A 82 10.82 7.76 16.22
CA ASP A 82 11.29 6.55 15.55
C ASP A 82 10.46 6.19 14.30
N SER A 83 9.58 7.09 13.81
CA SER A 83 8.68 6.85 12.68
C SER A 83 9.42 6.39 11.41
N GLU A 84 10.54 7.02 11.06
CA GLU A 84 11.34 6.64 9.89
C GLU A 84 11.91 5.21 10.00
N ALA A 85 12.42 4.84 11.18
CA ALA A 85 12.95 3.52 11.43
C ALA A 85 11.85 2.45 11.41
N LEU A 86 10.67 2.80 11.93
CA LEU A 86 9.47 1.97 11.88
C LEU A 86 8.99 1.77 10.42
N ALA A 87 8.82 2.85 9.66
CA ALA A 87 8.39 2.80 8.27
C ALA A 87 9.38 1.98 7.40
N LEU A 88 10.69 2.23 7.54
CA LEU A 88 11.71 1.44 6.83
C LEU A 88 11.62 -0.06 7.16
N ARG A 89 11.38 -0.40 8.43
CA ARG A 89 11.19 -1.81 8.85
C ARG A 89 9.96 -2.42 8.18
N GLU A 90 8.84 -1.73 8.17
CA GLU A 90 7.60 -2.23 7.59
C GLU A 90 7.66 -2.29 6.06
N PHE A 91 8.31 -1.33 5.38
CA PHE A 91 8.59 -1.40 3.94
C PHE A 91 9.40 -2.65 3.60
N LYS A 92 10.51 -2.89 4.30
CA LYS A 92 11.34 -4.09 4.06
C LYS A 92 10.58 -5.37 4.34
N ARG A 93 9.75 -5.39 5.38
CA ARG A 93 8.92 -6.56 5.70
C ARG A 93 7.89 -6.83 4.60
N ALA A 94 7.17 -5.80 4.15
CA ALA A 94 6.18 -5.94 3.08
C ALA A 94 6.83 -6.38 1.76
N ALA A 95 8.03 -5.86 1.45
CA ALA A 95 8.81 -6.27 0.28
C ALA A 95 9.28 -7.73 0.35
N GLN A 96 9.77 -8.18 1.52
CA GLN A 96 10.15 -9.58 1.70
C GLN A 96 8.94 -10.51 1.59
N GLU A 97 7.83 -10.17 2.24
CA GLU A 97 6.61 -10.97 2.18
C GLU A 97 6.03 -11.05 0.77
N TRP A 98 6.17 -9.98 -0.02
CA TRP A 98 5.86 -9.99 -1.44
C TRP A 98 6.75 -10.96 -2.21
N LEU A 99 8.07 -10.91 -2.03
CA LEU A 99 8.99 -11.80 -2.75
C LEU A 99 8.83 -13.28 -2.35
N ASP A 100 8.47 -13.55 -1.10
CA ASP A 100 8.22 -14.91 -0.60
C ASP A 100 6.84 -15.46 -1.01
N MET A 101 5.93 -14.59 -1.48
CA MET A 101 4.57 -14.95 -1.84
C MET A 101 4.54 -15.88 -3.06
N PRO A 102 3.91 -17.07 -2.98
CA PRO A 102 3.62 -17.88 -4.16
C PRO A 102 2.81 -17.09 -5.20
N ARG A 103 3.19 -17.15 -6.49
CA ARG A 103 2.53 -16.42 -7.59
C ARG A 103 1.20 -17.06 -7.99
N THR A 104 0.28 -17.18 -7.04
CA THR A 104 -1.04 -17.80 -7.17
C THR A 104 -2.10 -16.90 -6.55
N GLN A 105 -3.38 -17.13 -6.89
CA GLN A 105 -4.48 -16.40 -6.28
C GLN A 105 -4.49 -16.56 -4.75
N THR A 106 -4.24 -17.77 -4.23
CA THR A 106 -4.16 -18.02 -2.79
C THR A 106 -2.97 -17.31 -2.16
N GLY A 107 -1.79 -17.33 -2.79
CA GLY A 107 -0.62 -16.62 -2.28
C GLY A 107 -0.88 -15.12 -2.16
N LEU A 108 -1.51 -14.51 -3.16
CA LEU A 108 -1.90 -13.11 -3.12
C LEU A 108 -2.91 -12.81 -2.01
N GLN A 109 -3.92 -13.67 -1.85
CA GLN A 109 -4.90 -13.51 -0.78
C GLN A 109 -4.22 -13.58 0.61
N ASP A 110 -3.31 -14.54 0.80
CA ASP A 110 -2.56 -14.72 2.05
C ASP A 110 -1.62 -13.53 2.34
N TYR A 111 -1.05 -12.91 1.31
CA TYR A 111 -0.26 -11.68 1.46
C TYR A 111 -1.13 -10.51 1.95
N LEU A 112 -2.27 -10.28 1.30
CA LEU A 112 -3.21 -9.21 1.67
C LEU A 112 -3.80 -9.42 3.07
N ASP A 113 -4.14 -10.65 3.43
CA ASP A 113 -4.74 -10.95 4.74
C ASP A 113 -3.71 -10.83 5.87
N ARG A 114 -2.44 -11.21 5.63
CA ARG A 114 -1.35 -10.94 6.59
C ARG A 114 -1.20 -9.45 6.88
N TRP A 115 -1.31 -8.58 5.87
CA TRP A 115 -1.32 -7.13 6.08
C TRP A 115 -2.51 -6.68 6.93
N ARG A 116 -3.72 -7.09 6.55
CA ARG A 116 -4.96 -6.69 7.24
C ARG A 116 -4.96 -7.10 8.72
N MET A 117 -4.49 -8.31 9.02
CA MET A 117 -4.37 -8.76 10.41
C MET A 117 -3.36 -7.90 11.19
N ARG A 118 -2.21 -7.56 10.61
CA ARG A 118 -1.26 -6.66 11.26
C ARG A 118 -1.84 -5.29 11.54
N MET A 119 -2.53 -4.70 10.58
CA MET A 119 -3.21 -3.41 10.77
C MET A 119 -4.21 -3.49 11.93
N ALA A 120 -4.94 -4.59 12.07
CA ALA A 120 -5.88 -4.77 13.18
C ALA A 120 -5.18 -4.94 14.55
N ASP A 121 -4.03 -5.61 14.59
CA ASP A 121 -3.34 -5.96 15.84
C ASP A 121 -2.38 -4.87 16.34
N THR A 122 -1.73 -4.16 15.43
CA THR A 122 -0.55 -3.33 15.74
C THR A 122 -0.71 -1.85 15.42
N TRP A 123 -1.64 -1.48 14.52
CA TRP A 123 -1.91 -0.07 14.28
C TRP A 123 -2.89 0.48 15.32
N PRO A 124 -2.68 1.73 15.78
CA PRO A 124 -3.64 2.39 16.64
C PRO A 124 -4.99 2.42 15.95
N ALA A 125 -6.04 2.04 16.68
CA ALA A 125 -7.40 1.99 16.15
C ALA A 125 -7.67 3.30 15.39
N PRO A 126 -8.07 3.23 14.10
CA PRO A 126 -8.18 4.43 13.29
C PRO A 126 -9.15 5.39 13.96
N GLY A 127 -8.61 6.49 14.47
CA GLY A 127 -9.35 7.69 14.83
C GLY A 127 -9.90 8.29 13.54
N GLY A 128 -10.98 7.68 13.06
CA GLY A 128 -11.82 7.97 11.91
C GLY A 128 -11.34 8.99 10.88
N VAL A 129 -10.73 8.51 9.79
CA VAL A 129 -11.13 8.99 8.45
C VAL A 129 -11.10 7.82 7.48
N HIS A 130 -12.27 7.26 7.22
CA HIS A 130 -12.47 6.22 6.21
C HIS A 130 -12.02 6.72 4.83
N TRP A 131 -11.22 5.90 4.14
CA TRP A 131 -10.94 5.85 2.69
C TRP A 131 -12.12 6.20 1.74
N ARG A 132 -13.37 6.20 2.23
CA ARG A 132 -14.56 6.65 1.50
C ARG A 132 -14.61 8.16 1.23
N GLN A 133 -13.94 9.01 2.00
CA GLN A 133 -13.98 10.47 1.76
C GLN A 133 -13.02 10.93 0.66
N ARG A 134 -11.92 10.21 0.41
CA ARG A 134 -10.94 10.57 -0.63
C ARG A 134 -11.50 10.44 -2.06
N ARG A 135 -12.62 9.71 -2.26
CA ARG A 135 -13.35 9.62 -3.55
C ARG A 135 -14.42 10.72 -3.75
N ALA A 136 -14.71 11.54 -2.74
CA ALA A 136 -15.84 12.47 -2.77
C ALA A 136 -15.45 13.95 -2.98
N SER A 137 -14.21 14.27 -3.30
CA SER A 137 -13.79 15.67 -3.52
C SER A 137 -13.53 15.96 -5.01
N PRO A 138 -14.55 16.42 -5.76
CA PRO A 138 -14.32 17.24 -6.93
C PRO A 138 -14.23 18.73 -6.51
N GLY A 139 -13.07 19.34 -6.71
CA GLY A 139 -12.95 20.77 -7.00
C GLY A 139 -12.96 21.76 -5.82
N ALA A 140 -11.91 22.57 -5.77
CA ALA A 140 -11.76 23.77 -4.95
C ALA A 140 -12.72 24.91 -5.35
N HIS A 141 -13.09 25.79 -4.41
CA HIS A 141 -12.83 27.24 -4.50
C HIS A 141 -13.26 28.03 -3.25
N ASP A 142 -12.45 29.06 -2.95
CA ASP A 142 -12.62 30.12 -1.94
C ASP A 142 -13.97 30.87 -1.96
N ASP A 143 -14.44 31.35 -0.80
CA ASP A 143 -14.46 32.79 -0.44
C ASP A 143 -14.84 32.92 1.06
N PRO A 144 -14.21 33.82 1.85
CA PRO A 144 -14.50 34.01 3.26
C PRO A 144 -15.59 35.07 3.43
N ARG A 145 -16.50 34.88 4.39
CA ARG A 145 -17.08 36.00 5.18
C ARG A 145 -18.00 35.48 6.28
N GLN A 146 -17.62 35.80 7.50
CA GLN A 146 -18.49 35.88 8.68
C GLN A 146 -19.56 36.98 8.50
N PRO A 147 -20.61 36.97 9.32
CA PRO A 147 -20.51 37.55 10.67
C PRO A 147 -20.72 36.53 11.81
#